data_AF-A0A3B8JQM7-F1
#
_entry.id   AF-A0A3B8JQM7-F1
#
_cell.length_a   1.000
_cell.length_b   1.000
_cell.length_c   1.000
_cell.angle_alpha   90.00
_cell.angle_beta   90.00
_cell.angle_gamma   90.00
#
_symmetry.space_group_name_H-M   'P 1'
#
loop_
_entity.id
_entity.type
_entity.pdbx_description
1 polymer ?
#
loop_
_entity_poly.entity_id
_entity_poly.type
_entity_poly.pdbx_seq_one_letter_code
_entity_poly.pdbx_strand_id
1 'polypeptide(L)'
;MLTKKLFKLKQPRIGKLIRELRFESGLTQEQFAAELGVVFPTVNRWENGHAQPSPLALKGLEIMLQKLGERGQTLLNKYLIEE
;
A
#
# COMPACT_ATOMS: atom_id res chain seq x y z
N MET A 1 14.72 -6.53 -0.31
CA MET A 1 13.96 -5.37 -0.83
C MET A 1 12.51 -5.51 -0.39
N LEU A 2 11.88 -4.42 0.07
CA LEU A 2 10.53 -4.45 0.63
C LEU A 2 9.50 -4.82 -0.45
N THR A 3 9.78 -4.51 -1.72
CA THR A 3 8.97 -4.96 -2.86
C THR A 3 8.70 -6.46 -2.82
N LYS A 4 9.74 -7.31 -2.63
CA LYS A 4 9.58 -8.78 -2.57
C LYS A 4 8.65 -9.22 -1.43
N LYS A 5 8.64 -8.48 -0.31
CA LYS A 5 7.74 -8.72 0.81
C LYS A 5 6.30 -8.33 0.45
N LEU A 6 6.12 -7.15 -0.16
CA LEU A 6 4.80 -6.69 -0.63
C LEU A 6 4.18 -7.61 -1.69
N PHE A 7 4.98 -8.21 -2.57
CA PHE A 7 4.49 -9.20 -3.56
C PHE A 7 3.80 -10.43 -2.95
N LYS A 8 4.19 -10.80 -1.73
CA LYS A 8 3.60 -11.92 -0.98
C LYS A 8 2.25 -11.56 -0.37
N LEU A 9 1.99 -10.28 -0.09
CA LEU A 9 0.73 -9.84 0.48
C LEU A 9 -0.38 -9.97 -0.57
N LYS A 10 -1.37 -10.81 -0.26
CA LYS A 10 -2.57 -10.97 -1.08
C LYS A 10 -3.74 -10.20 -0.49
N GLN A 11 -4.82 -10.11 -1.27
CA GLN A 11 -6.05 -9.49 -0.80
C GLN A 11 -6.74 -10.40 0.22
N PRO A 12 -7.47 -9.84 1.20
CA PRO A 12 -7.71 -8.41 1.42
C PRO A 12 -6.57 -7.70 2.18
N ARG A 13 -5.50 -8.42 2.56
CA ARG A 13 -4.46 -7.93 3.47
C ARG A 13 -3.66 -6.75 2.89
N ILE A 14 -3.25 -6.85 1.63
CA ILE A 14 -2.55 -5.73 0.96
C ILE A 14 -3.45 -4.50 0.80
N GLY A 15 -4.75 -4.69 0.56
CA GLY A 15 -5.73 -3.61 0.52
C GLY A 15 -5.85 -2.87 1.85
N LYS A 16 -5.88 -3.62 2.97
CA LYS A 16 -5.86 -3.05 4.32
C LYS A 16 -4.57 -2.26 4.60
N LEU A 17 -3.40 -2.81 4.21
CA LEU A 17 -2.12 -2.09 4.30
C LEU A 17 -2.14 -0.79 3.49
N ILE A 18 -2.63 -0.82 2.26
CA ILE A 18 -2.72 0.37 1.40
C ILE A 18 -3.61 1.44 2.04
N ARG A 19 -4.78 1.03 2.54
CA ARG A 19 -5.71 1.93 3.22
C ARG A 19 -5.09 2.59 4.45
N GLU A 20 -4.41 1.82 5.28
CA GLU A 20 -3.76 2.35 6.49
C GLU A 20 -2.57 3.24 6.14
N LEU A 21 -1.75 2.86 5.14
CA LEU A 21 -0.67 3.71 4.62
C LEU A 21 -1.19 5.06 4.11
N ARG A 22 -2.33 5.05 3.41
CA ARG A 22 -2.98 6.28 2.95
C ARG A 22 -3.41 7.17 4.12
N PHE A 23 -4.01 6.58 5.16
CA PHE A 23 -4.44 7.32 6.35
C PHE A 23 -3.25 7.89 7.14
N GLU A 24 -2.17 7.12 7.32
CA GLU A 24 -0.92 7.59 7.95
C GLU A 24 -0.28 8.74 7.16
N SER A 25 -0.54 8.81 5.85
CA SER A 25 -0.07 9.89 4.99
C SER A 25 -1.02 11.09 4.96
N GLY A 26 -2.20 11.01 5.61
CA GLY A 26 -3.20 12.09 5.61
C GLY A 26 -3.86 12.35 4.25
N LEU A 27 -3.85 11.37 3.34
CA LEU A 27 -4.30 11.55 1.95
C LEU A 27 -5.72 11.02 1.70
N THR A 28 -6.45 11.70 0.83
CA THR A 28 -7.65 11.17 0.17
C THR A 28 -7.26 10.06 -0.82
N GLN A 29 -8.22 9.24 -1.27
CA GLN A 29 -7.93 8.20 -2.26
C GLN A 29 -7.46 8.80 -3.59
N GLU A 30 -7.97 9.97 -3.97
CA GLU A 30 -7.59 10.75 -5.14
C GLU A 30 -6.14 11.25 -5.04
N GLN A 31 -5.78 11.88 -3.91
CA GLN A 31 -4.41 12.34 -3.68
C GLN A 31 -3.42 11.17 -3.62
N PHE A 32 -3.80 10.07 -2.97
CA PHE A 32 -2.98 8.87 -2.89
C PHE A 32 -2.78 8.22 -4.27
N ALA A 33 -3.83 8.19 -5.09
CA ALA A 33 -3.74 7.73 -6.47
C ALA A 33 -2.79 8.59 -7.30
N ALA A 34 -2.89 9.92 -7.17
CA ALA A 34 -2.00 10.87 -7.83
C ALA A 34 -0.52 10.67 -7.44
N GLU A 35 -0.22 10.48 -6.15
CA GLU A 35 1.15 10.20 -5.67
C GLU A 35 1.70 8.88 -6.24
N LEU A 36 0.85 7.89 -6.48
CA LEU A 36 1.22 6.60 -7.07
C LEU A 36 1.18 6.58 -8.61
N GLY A 37 0.80 7.68 -9.26
CA GLY A 37 0.65 7.76 -10.72
C GLY A 37 -0.46 6.86 -11.27
N VAL A 38 -1.52 6.63 -10.50
CA VAL A 38 -2.70 5.87 -10.91
C VAL A 38 -3.98 6.68 -10.74
N VAL A 39 -5.11 6.17 -11.23
CA VAL A 39 -6.42 6.80 -11.07
C VAL A 39 -7.13 6.34 -9.80
N PHE A 40 -7.99 7.20 -9.25
CA PHE A 40 -8.79 6.92 -8.05
C PHE A 40 -9.48 5.53 -8.03
N PRO A 41 -10.18 5.09 -9.10
CA PRO A 41 -10.86 3.80 -9.08
C PRO A 41 -9.92 2.62 -8.84
N THR A 42 -8.66 2.74 -9.25
CA THR A 42 -7.63 1.72 -9.03
C THR A 42 -7.31 1.57 -7.55
N VAL A 43 -7.08 2.67 -6.83
CA VAL A 43 -6.86 2.66 -5.36
C VAL A 43 -8.10 2.14 -4.64
N ASN A 44 -9.30 2.59 -5.04
CA ASN A 44 -10.55 2.12 -4.46
C ASN A 44 -10.71 0.59 -4.60
N ARG A 45 -10.37 0.02 -5.76
CA ARG A 45 -10.40 -1.44 -5.96
C ARG A 45 -9.37 -2.16 -5.09
N TRP A 46 -8.19 -1.59 -4.88
CA TRP A 46 -7.18 -2.17 -4.00
C TRP A 46 -7.64 -2.16 -2.54
N GLU A 47 -8.12 -1.03 -2.02
CA GLU A 47 -8.55 -0.94 -0.61
C GLU A 47 -9.73 -1.84 -0.28
N ASN A 48 -10.61 -2.09 -1.26
CA ASN A 48 -11.77 -2.96 -1.10
C ASN A 48 -11.52 -4.44 -1.49
N GLY A 49 -10.27 -4.84 -1.76
CA GLY A 49 -9.95 -6.25 -2.03
C GLY A 49 -10.24 -6.73 -3.45
N HIS A 50 -10.73 -5.87 -4.35
CA HIS A 50 -11.20 -6.22 -5.70
C HIS A 50 -10.10 -6.35 -6.76
N ALA A 51 -8.85 -6.00 -6.45
CA ALA A 51 -7.71 -6.11 -7.36
C ALA A 51 -6.37 -6.11 -6.60
N GLN A 52 -5.33 -6.71 -7.20
CA GLN A 52 -3.95 -6.59 -6.71
C GLN A 52 -3.27 -5.35 -7.30
N PRO A 53 -2.36 -4.69 -6.56
CA PRO A 53 -1.47 -3.67 -7.14
C PRO A 53 -0.51 -4.29 -8.15
N SER A 54 -0.17 -3.53 -9.20
CA SER A 54 0.84 -3.93 -10.18
C SER A 54 2.26 -3.85 -9.59
N PRO A 55 3.26 -4.52 -10.20
CA PRO A 55 4.66 -4.37 -9.80
C PRO A 55 5.14 -2.91 -9.67
N LEU A 56 4.68 -2.02 -10.55
CA LEU A 56 5.02 -0.60 -10.51
C LEU A 56 4.37 0.10 -9.31
N ALA A 57 3.09 -0.19 -9.05
CA ALA A 57 2.41 0.33 -7.86
C ALA A 57 3.07 -0.15 -6.57
N LEU A 58 3.52 -1.41 -6.49
CA LEU A 58 4.24 -1.93 -5.33
C LEU A 58 5.56 -1.19 -5.06
N LYS A 59 6.26 -0.73 -6.11
CA LYS A 59 7.44 0.13 -5.95
C LYS A 59 7.07 1.50 -5.39
N GLY A 60 5.97 2.11 -5.86
CA GLY A 60 5.45 3.36 -5.30
C GLY A 60 5.09 3.23 -3.83
N LEU A 61 4.39 2.15 -3.46
CA LEU A 61 4.04 1.83 -2.08
C LEU A 61 5.28 1.63 -1.19
N GLU A 62 6.32 0.96 -1.70
CA GLU A 62 7.60 0.82 -0.99
C GLU A 62 8.26 2.18 -0.71
N ILE A 63 8.26 3.09 -1.69
CA ILE A 63 8.80 4.45 -1.51
C ILE A 63 8.00 5.21 -0.44
N MET A 64 6.68 5.13 -0.47
CA MET A 64 5.83 5.79 0.54
C MET A 64 6.07 5.22 1.95
N LEU A 65 6.19 3.89 2.08
CA LEU A 65 6.54 3.25 3.36
C LEU A 65 7.91 3.72 3.88
N GLN A 66 8.89 3.89 3.00
CA GLN A 66 10.21 4.43 3.38
C GLN A 66 10.14 5.89 3.83
N LYS A 67 9.33 6.74 3.17
CA LYS A 67 9.12 8.14 3.57
C LYS A 67 8.56 8.27 4.99
N LEU A 68 7.80 7.29 5.48
CA LEU A 68 7.27 7.25 6.85
C LEU A 68 8.28 6.76 7.91
N GLY A 69 9.50 6.36 7.52
CA GLY A 69 10.53 5.89 8.44
C GLY A 69 10.09 4.70 9.30
N GLU A 70 10.33 4.79 10.62
CA GLU A 70 10.00 3.73 11.59
C GLU A 70 8.51 3.36 11.61
N ARG A 71 7.62 4.34 11.38
CA ARG A 71 6.18 4.11 11.30
C ARG A 71 5.82 3.22 10.10
N GLY A 72 6.42 3.50 8.95
CA GLY A 72 6.23 2.67 7.74
C GLY A 72 6.74 1.24 7.92
N GLN A 73 7.86 1.06 8.61
CA GLN A 73 8.38 -0.28 8.92
C GLN A 73 7.48 -1.04 9.90
N THR A 74 6.96 -0.37 10.93
CA THR A 74 5.98 -0.92 11.87
C THR A 74 4.70 -1.34 11.15
N LEU A 75 4.18 -0.46 10.29
CA LEU A 75 3.00 -0.74 9.48
C LEU A 75 3.23 -1.96 8.59
N LEU A 76 4.35 -2.01 7.86
CA LEU A 76 4.65 -3.15 7.00
C LEU A 76 4.73 -4.46 7.79
N ASN A 77 5.37 -4.45 8.97
CA ASN A 77 5.51 -5.65 9.80
C ASN A 77 4.15 -6.15 10.32
N LYS A 78 3.25 -5.24 10.74
CA LYS A 78 1.86 -5.57 11.13
C LYS A 78 1.15 -6.42 10.06
N TYR A 79 1.41 -6.13 8.78
CA TYR A 79 0.80 -6.86 7.67
C TYR A 79 1.66 -7.99 7.11
N LEU A 80 2.90 -8.22 7.56
CA LEU A 80 3.73 -9.33 7.09
C LEU A 80 3.73 -10.54 8.01
N ILE A 81 3.40 -10.39 9.29
CA ILE A 81 3.33 -11.52 10.24
C ILE A 81 2.13 -12.38 9.85
N GLU A 82 2.34 -13.44 9.07
CA GLU A 82 1.38 -14.54 8.95
C GLU A 82 1.19 -15.18 10.35
N GLU A 83 -0.06 -15.53 10.68
CA GLU A 83 -0.33 -16.63 11.61
C GLU A 83 0.00 -17.95 10.90
#